data_AF-A0A3D4AZB2-F1
#
_entry.id   AF-A0A3D4AZB2-F1
#
_cell.length_a   1.000
_cell.length_b   1.000
_cell.length_c   1.000
_cell.angle_alpha   90.00
_cell.angle_beta   90.00
_cell.angle_gamma   90.00
#
_symmetry.space_group_name_H-M   'P 1'
#
loop_
_entity.id
_entity.type
_entity.pdbx_description
1 polymer ?
#
loop_
_entity_poly.entity_id
_entity_poly.type
_entity_poly.pdbx_seq_one_letter_code
_entity_poly.pdbx_strand_id
1 'polypeptide(L)' 'MYNYEILRLDDQIRKVEDLEQIDMYREQMFDIFRNVIEDYDVDRISFEAFQSFTLPWEVAIRTLRHREMVLMNLPLSKDQ' A
#
# COMPACT_ATOMS: atom_id res chain seq x y z
N MET A 1 -8.32 12.34 3.43
CA MET A 1 -6.92 12.56 2.96
C MET A 1 -6.25 11.22 2.69
N TYR A 2 -6.21 10.34 3.69
CA TYR A 2 -5.62 9.00 3.61
C TYR A 2 -6.18 8.09 2.50
N ASN A 3 -7.49 8.07 2.26
CA ASN A 3 -8.07 7.23 1.19
C ASN A 3 -7.50 7.58 -0.20
N TYR A 4 -7.32 8.86 -0.51
CA TYR A 4 -6.74 9.28 -1.79
C TYR A 4 -5.23 9.02 -1.86
N GLU A 5 -4.54 9.04 -0.72
CA GLU A 5 -3.14 8.69 -0.64
C GLU A 5 -2.94 7.19 -0.92
N ILE A 6 -3.74 6.33 -0.29
CA ILE A 6 -3.75 4.89 -0.56
C ILE A 6 -4.10 4.58 -2.03
N LEU A 7 -5.10 5.25 -2.61
CA LEU A 7 -5.43 5.04 -4.02
C LEU A 7 -4.29 5.43 -4.97
N ARG A 8 -3.59 6.53 -4.69
CA ARG A 8 -2.41 6.93 -5.45
C ARG A 8 -1.27 5.93 -5.31
N LEU A 9 -1.06 5.43 -4.10
CA LEU A 9 -0.02 4.44 -3.80
C LEU A 9 -0.35 3.10 -4.47
N ASP A 10 -1.61 2.67 -4.48
CA ASP A 10 -2.07 1.46 -5.19
C ASP A 10 -1.77 1.55 -6.70
N ASP A 11 -2.03 2.69 -7.32
CA ASP A 11 -1.70 2.95 -8.74
C ASP A 11 -0.19 2.88 -9.04
N GLN A 12 0.64 3.23 -8.07
CA GLN A 12 2.10 3.14 -8.17
C GLN A 12 2.59 1.70 -7.98
N ILE A 13 2.08 0.99 -6.97
CA ILE A 13 2.39 -0.43 -6.72
C ILE A 13 2.17 -1.27 -7.97
N ARG A 14 1.07 -1.05 -8.70
CA ARG A 14 0.74 -1.80 -9.93
C ARG A 14 1.84 -1.74 -11.00
N LYS A 15 2.70 -0.73 -10.95
CA LYS A 15 3.74 -0.43 -11.96
C LYS A 15 5.15 -0.79 -11.49
N VAL A 16 5.31 -1.29 -10.26
CA VAL A 16 6.62 -1.62 -9.68
C VAL A 16 7.32 -2.71 -10.45
N GLU A 17 8.61 -2.58 -10.75
CA GLU A 17 9.35 -3.53 -11.60
C GLU A 17 10.35 -4.41 -10.85
N ASP A 18 10.58 -4.13 -9.56
CA ASP A 18 11.52 -4.88 -8.72
C ASP A 18 11.03 -5.04 -7.27
N LEU A 19 11.67 -5.94 -6.54
CA LEU A 19 11.28 -6.27 -5.17
C LEU A 19 11.71 -5.20 -4.14
N GLU A 20 12.75 -4.41 -4.43
CA GLU A 20 13.20 -3.35 -3.52
C GLU A 20 12.14 -2.24 -3.43
N GLN A 21 11.53 -1.88 -4.56
CA GLN A 21 10.40 -0.98 -4.60
C GLN A 21 9.19 -1.54 -3.85
N ILE A 22 8.93 -2.87 -3.90
CA ILE A 22 7.86 -3.48 -3.10
C ILE A 22 8.09 -3.25 -1.60
N ASP A 23 9.32 -3.46 -1.13
CA ASP A 23 9.68 -3.23 0.27
C ASP A 23 9.49 -1.75 0.64
N MET A 24 9.92 -0.83 -0.22
CA MET A 24 9.70 0.61 -0.03
C MET A 24 8.21 0.96 0.08
N TYR A 25 7.36 0.44 -0.82
CA TYR A 25 5.91 0.70 -0.73
C TYR A 25 5.27 0.06 0.49
N ARG A 26 5.79 -1.08 0.96
CA ARG A 26 5.33 -1.72 2.21
C ARG A 26 5.56 -0.80 3.41
N GLU A 27 6.74 -0.20 3.51
CA GLU A 27 7.06 0.76 4.58
C GLU A 27 6.17 2.01 4.49
N GLN A 28 6.01 2.59 3.29
CA GLN A 28 5.12 3.74 3.10
C GLN A 28 3.66 3.44 3.48
N MET A 29 3.17 2.25 3.14
CA MET A 29 1.84 1.81 3.59
C MET A 29 1.76 1.74 5.11
N PHE A 30 2.77 1.17 5.78
CA PHE A 30 2.81 1.13 7.24
C PHE A 30 2.82 2.52 7.88
N ASP A 31 3.53 3.48 7.28
CA ASP A 31 3.53 4.87 7.76
C ASP A 31 2.15 5.51 7.64
N ILE A 32 1.45 5.31 6.51
CA ILE A 32 0.07 5.78 6.35
C ILE A 32 -0.84 5.15 7.41
N PHE A 33 -0.72 3.84 7.65
CA PHE A 33 -1.51 3.16 8.67
C PHE A 33 -1.26 3.72 10.06
N ARG A 34 0.01 3.96 10.42
CA ARG A 34 0.39 4.58 11.69
C ARG A 34 -0.25 5.96 11.83
N ASN A 35 -0.14 6.80 10.81
CA ASN A 35 -0.72 8.14 10.82
C ASN A 35 -2.24 8.12 10.96
N VAL A 36 -2.93 7.17 10.33
CA VAL A 36 -4.38 6.98 10.48
C VAL A 36 -4.76 6.61 11.91
N ILE A 37 -4.01 5.71 12.56
CA ILE A 37 -4.26 5.30 13.95
C ILE A 37 -3.99 6.46 14.90
N GLU A 38 -2.88 7.17 14.73
CA GLU A 38 -2.53 8.32 15.55
C GLU A 38 -3.55 9.45 15.40
N ASP A 39 -3.93 9.81 14.17
CA ASP A 39 -4.94 10.85 13.93
C ASP A 39 -6.33 10.45 14.44
N TYR A 40 -6.65 9.15 14.47
CA TYR A 40 -7.89 8.68 15.10
C TYR A 40 -7.83 8.81 16.63
N ASP A 41 -6.71 8.44 17.24
CA ASP A 41 -6.49 8.53 18.70
C ASP A 41 -6.57 9.98 19.22
N VAL A 42 -6.09 10.94 18.43
CA VAL A 42 -6.13 12.38 18.78
C VAL A 42 -7.35 13.12 18.22
N ASP A 43 -8.42 12.40 17.87
CA ASP A 43 -9.70 12.93 17.36
C ASP A 43 -9.58 13.84 16.11
N ARG A 44 -8.51 13.70 15.31
CA ARG A 44 -8.33 14.44 14.05
C ARG A 44 -9.13 13.85 12.90
N ILE A 45 -9.44 12.56 12.96
CA ILE A 45 -10.36 11.90 12.03
C ILE A 45 -11.51 11.23 12.78
N SER A 46 -12.71 11.25 12.19
CA SER A 46 -13.88 10.63 12.80
C SER A 46 -13.83 9.10 12.67
N PHE A 47 -14.67 8.42 13.45
CA PHE A 47 -14.84 6.97 13.34
C PHE A 47 -15.30 6.55 11.93
N GLU A 48 -16.20 7.31 11.30
CA GLU A 48 -16.66 7.04 9.93
C GLU A 48 -15.52 7.17 8.93
N ALA A 49 -14.64 8.17 9.10
CA ALA A 49 -13.46 8.34 8.27
C ALA A 49 -12.49 7.16 8.45
N PHE A 50 -12.23 6.74 9.69
CA PHE A 50 -11.44 5.56 10.01
C PHE A 50 -12.03 4.27 9.40
N GLN A 51 -13.33 4.05 9.53
CA GLN A 51 -14.01 2.91 8.90
C GLN A 51 -13.87 2.95 7.38
N SER A 52 -14.03 4.12 6.76
CA SER A 52 -13.91 4.27 5.30
C SER A 52 -12.52 3.94 4.76
N PHE A 53 -11.48 4.03 5.60
CA PHE A 53 -10.10 3.72 5.24
C PHE A 53 -9.83 2.22 5.11
N THR A 54 -10.60 1.38 5.82
CA THR A 54 -10.39 -0.09 5.84
C THR A 54 -10.42 -0.72 4.45
N LEU A 55 -11.39 -0.37 3.62
CA LEU A 55 -11.55 -0.96 2.29
C LEU A 55 -10.41 -0.56 1.32
N PRO A 56 -10.08 0.73 1.12
CA PRO A 56 -8.91 1.12 0.33
C PRO A 56 -7.62 0.46 0.80
N TRP A 57 -7.41 0.39 2.12
CA TRP A 57 -6.24 -0.25 2.73
C TRP A 57 -6.14 -1.73 2.36
N GLU A 58 -7.24 -2.49 2.49
CA GLU A 58 -7.27 -3.89 2.11
C GLU A 58 -6.98 -4.10 0.62
N VAL A 59 -7.53 -3.24 -0.24
CA VAL A 59 -7.27 -3.31 -1.69
C VAL A 59 -5.78 -3.10 -1.96
N ALA A 60 -5.17 -2.07 -1.39
CA ALA A 60 -3.75 -1.78 -1.59
C ALA A 60 -2.83 -2.90 -1.08
N ILE A 61 -3.11 -3.50 0.08
CA ILE A 61 -2.31 -4.64 0.60
C ILE A 61 -2.39 -5.82 -0.35
N ARG A 62 -3.59 -6.11 -0.88
CA ARG A 62 -3.77 -7.21 -1.83
C ARG A 62 -3.03 -6.94 -3.14
N THR A 63 -3.08 -5.70 -3.65
CA THR A 63 -2.32 -5.30 -4.83
C THR A 63 -0.81 -5.44 -4.60
N LEU A 64 -0.28 -4.98 -3.46
CA LEU A 64 1.13 -5.11 -3.10
C LEU A 64 1.58 -6.57 -3.10
N ARG A 65 0.86 -7.42 -2.37
CA ARG A 65 1.14 -8.87 -2.30
C ARG A 65 1.04 -9.54 -3.66
N HIS A 66 0.03 -9.17 -4.45
CA HIS A 66 -0.12 -9.73 -5.79
C HIS A 66 1.07 -9.33 -6.68
N ARG A 67 1.49 -8.06 -6.65
CA ARG A 67 2.62 -7.60 -7.45
C ARG A 67 3.92 -8.27 -7.01
N GLU A 68 4.14 -8.39 -5.71
CA GLU A 68 5.27 -9.14 -5.13
C GLU A 68 5.31 -10.58 -5.67
N MET A 69 4.18 -11.29 -5.66
CA MET A 69 4.10 -12.65 -6.22
C MET A 69 4.39 -12.68 -7.71
N VAL A 70 3.92 -11.69 -8.48
CA VAL A 70 4.22 -11.60 -9.93
C VAL A 70 5.72 -11.41 -10.15
N LEU A 71 6.38 -10.57 -9.35
CA LEU A 71 7.83 -10.31 -9.42
C LEU A 71 8.67 -11.51 -8.97
N MET A 72 8.23 -12.25 -7.95
CA MET A 72 8.93 -13.47 -7.51
C MET A 72 8.77 -14.64 -8.49
N ASN A 73 7.65 -14.69 -9.22
CA ASN A 73 7.37 -15.73 -10.21
C ASN A 73 7.75 -15.35 -11.64
N LEU A 74 8.21 -14.11 -11.85
CA LEU A 74 8.83 -13.73 -13.11
C LEU A 74 10.08 -14.59 -13.27
N PRO A 75 10.17 -15.43 -14.33
CA PRO A 75 11.42 -16.13 -14.58
C PRO A 75 12.52 -15.08 -14.64
N LEU A 76 13.65 -15.34 -13.98
CA LEU A 76 14.85 -14.53 -14.11
C LEU A 76 15.19 -14.50 -15.61
N SER A 77 14.68 -13.53 -16.36
CA SER A 77 15.16 -13.23 -17.69
C SER A 77 16.52 -12.60 -17.48
N LYS A 78 17.51 -13.45 -17.28
CA LYS A 78 18.89 -13.10 -17.54
C LYS A 78 19.23 -13.67 -18.90
N ASP A 79 19.30 -12.74 -19.84
CA ASP A 79 20.22 -12.73 -20.96
C ASP A 79 21.43 -13.66 -20.77
N GLN A 80 21.54 -14.67 -21.63
CA GLN A 80 22.70 -15.01 -22.48
C GLN A 80 22.44 -16.30 -23.27
#